data_AF-X0ZWW6-F1
#
_entry.id   AF-X0ZWW6-F1
#
_cell.length_a   1.000
_cell.length_b   1.000
_cell.length_c   1.000
_cell.angle_alpha   90.00
_cell.angle_beta   90.00
_cell.angle_gamma   90.00
#
_symmetry.space_group_name_H-M   'P 1'
#
loop_
_entity.id
_entity.type
_entity.pdbx_description
1 polymer ?
#
loop_
_entity_poly.entity_id
_entity_poly.type
_entity_poly.pdbx_seq_one_letter_code
_entity_poly.pdbx_strand_id
1 'polypeptide(L)'
;MFNLILIEKEDDVAMGTSKGNSGIIHAGYNADFKTLKGRLNIKSNPLFDKLCQDLKVRFKRIGSLVVGLAQEDFGKLKELKENGEKNGIKNLEIIAGDKLFRLEPNLNPQTKYALYAPSAGIISP
;
A
#
# COMPACT_ATOMS: atom_id res chain seq x y z
N MET A 1 3.77 8.68 35.37
CA MET A 1 3.46 7.32 34.88
C MET A 1 1.95 7.25 34.74
N PHE A 2 1.43 6.84 33.59
CA PHE A 2 -0.02 6.73 33.39
C PHE A 2 -0.48 5.32 33.80
N ASN A 3 -1.61 5.23 34.50
CA ASN A 3 -2.29 3.96 34.75
C ASN A 3 -3.37 3.79 33.66
N LEU A 4 -3.30 2.71 32.89
CA LEU A 4 -4.15 2.48 31.71
C LEU A 4 -4.82 1.10 31.80
N ILE A 5 -6.08 1.02 31.34
CA ILE A 5 -6.85 -0.22 31.18
C ILE A 5 -7.41 -0.23 29.75
N LEU A 6 -7.30 -1.38 29.07
CA LEU A 6 -7.91 -1.64 27.76
C LEU A 6 -9.13 -2.55 27.96
N ILE A 7 -10.27 -2.20 27.35
CA ILE A 7 -11.51 -2.98 27.40
C ILE A 7 -11.86 -3.38 25.97
N GLU A 8 -12.08 -4.68 25.75
CA GLU A 8 -12.52 -5.29 24.49
C GLU A 8 -13.80 -6.09 24.77
N LYS A 9 -14.77 -6.03 23.85
CA LYS A 9 -16.04 -6.75 23.97
C LYS A 9 -15.95 -8.19 23.46
N GLU A 10 -15.04 -8.44 22.52
CA GLU A 10 -14.80 -9.76 21.93
C GLU A 10 -13.89 -10.62 22.85
N ASP A 11 -13.84 -11.93 22.58
CA ASP A 11 -13.07 -12.89 23.39
C ASP A 11 -11.55 -12.64 23.38
N ASP A 12 -11.04 -11.96 22.36
CA ASP A 12 -9.64 -11.59 22.22
C ASP A 12 -9.49 -10.31 21.38
N VAL A 13 -8.31 -9.71 21.41
CA VAL A 13 -7.98 -8.54 20.59
C VAL A 13 -8.03 -8.87 19.10
N ALA A 14 -8.27 -7.84 18.29
CA ALA A 14 -8.26 -7.91 16.83
C ALA A 14 -9.32 -8.83 16.18
N MET A 15 -10.30 -9.35 16.92
CA MET A 15 -11.32 -10.27 16.40
C MET A 15 -12.33 -9.65 15.39
N GLY A 16 -12.29 -8.33 15.18
CA GLY A 16 -13.08 -7.60 14.18
C GLY A 16 -12.32 -7.28 12.88
N THR A 17 -12.45 -6.03 12.41
CA THR A 17 -11.85 -5.55 11.15
C THR A 17 -10.32 -5.72 11.07
N SER A 18 -9.62 -5.68 12.22
CA SER A 18 -8.18 -5.90 12.27
C SER A 18 -7.77 -7.30 11.79
N LYS A 19 -8.59 -8.33 12.05
CA LYS A 19 -8.43 -9.67 11.48
C LYS A 19 -9.02 -9.76 10.07
N GLY A 20 -10.13 -9.09 9.82
CA GLY A 20 -10.87 -9.12 8.54
C GLY A 20 -10.39 -8.12 7.49
N ASN A 21 -9.11 -8.08 7.14
CA ASN A 21 -8.58 -7.22 6.07
C ASN A 21 -7.45 -7.88 5.27
N SER A 22 -7.01 -7.21 4.20
CA SER A 22 -6.01 -7.73 3.26
C SER A 22 -4.56 -7.70 3.77
N GLY A 23 -4.29 -7.15 4.96
CA GLY A 23 -2.94 -7.03 5.52
C GLY A 23 -2.02 -6.13 4.70
N ILE A 24 -2.55 -5.14 3.98
CA ILE A 24 -1.77 -4.28 3.08
C ILE A 24 -1.26 -3.04 3.82
N ILE A 25 0.05 -2.84 3.79
CA ILE A 25 0.66 -1.55 4.08
C ILE A 25 0.58 -0.71 2.80
N HIS A 26 -0.45 0.13 2.71
CA HIS A 26 -0.72 0.92 1.51
C HIS A 26 0.39 1.94 1.25
N ALA A 27 0.82 2.06 -0.01
CA ALA A 27 1.85 3.04 -0.42
C ALA A 27 1.37 4.50 -0.31
N GLY A 28 0.06 4.74 -0.47
CA GLY A 28 -0.58 6.06 -0.28
C GLY A 28 -1.07 6.75 -1.55
N TYR A 29 -0.80 6.23 -2.75
CA TYR A 29 -1.18 6.87 -4.02
C TYR A 29 -2.70 6.92 -4.24
N ASN A 30 -3.47 6.07 -3.56
CA ASN A 30 -4.94 6.03 -3.69
C ASN A 30 -5.67 6.91 -2.68
N ALA A 31 -5.00 7.31 -1.58
CA ALA A 31 -5.62 8.18 -0.58
C ALA A 31 -5.41 9.64 -1.00
N ASP A 32 -6.48 10.41 -1.11
CA ASP A 32 -6.40 11.84 -1.47
C ASP A 32 -5.47 12.59 -0.49
N PHE A 33 -4.47 13.27 -1.05
CA PHE A 33 -3.45 14.02 -0.30
C PHE A 33 -4.00 15.12 0.61
N LYS A 34 -5.20 15.63 0.32
CA LYS A 34 -5.85 16.68 1.13
C LYS A 34 -6.51 16.11 2.39
N THR A 35 -6.73 14.81 2.44
CA THR A 35 -7.49 14.18 3.52
C THR A 35 -6.61 13.77 4.68
N LEU A 36 -7.22 13.59 5.86
CA LEU A 36 -6.54 13.01 7.02
C LEU A 36 -6.02 11.59 6.71
N LYS A 37 -6.76 10.80 5.92
CA LYS A 37 -6.35 9.46 5.50
C LYS A 37 -5.04 9.49 4.70
N GLY A 38 -4.94 10.37 3.70
CA GLY A 38 -3.70 10.55 2.91
C GLY A 38 -2.53 10.92 3.80
N ARG A 39 -2.69 11.97 4.62
CA ARG A 39 -1.66 12.44 5.55
C ARG A 39 -1.17 11.36 6.52
N LEU A 40 -2.09 10.61 7.14
CA LEU A 40 -1.73 9.56 8.09
C LEU A 40 -1.06 8.37 7.38
N ASN A 41 -1.54 7.98 6.20
CA ASN A 41 -0.94 6.86 5.45
C ASN A 41 0.52 7.14 5.10
N ILE A 42 0.84 8.33 4.57
CA ILE A 42 2.21 8.67 4.19
C ILE A 42 3.12 8.74 5.40
N LYS A 43 2.65 9.37 6.49
CA LYS A 43 3.43 9.49 7.71
C LYS A 43 3.72 8.13 8.34
N SER A 44 2.78 7.19 8.29
CA SER A 44 2.92 5.88 8.96
C SER A 44 3.64 4.83 8.12
N ASN A 45 3.50 4.84 6.79
CA ASN A 45 4.06 3.83 5.90
C ASN A 45 5.55 3.52 6.18
N PRO A 46 6.49 4.48 6.26
CA PRO A 46 7.91 4.19 6.52
C PRO A 46 8.21 3.71 7.96
N LEU A 47 7.26 3.86 8.90
CA LEU A 47 7.46 3.45 10.29
C LEU A 47 7.31 1.93 10.47
N PHE A 48 6.62 1.26 9.54
CA PHE A 48 6.34 -0.17 9.63
C PHE A 48 7.59 -1.04 9.59
N ASP A 49 8.66 -0.65 8.89
CA ASP A 49 9.88 -1.47 8.83
C ASP A 49 10.48 -1.66 10.22
N LYS A 50 10.68 -0.55 10.94
CA LYS A 50 11.22 -0.56 12.30
C LYS A 50 10.20 -1.16 13.29
N LEU A 51 8.93 -0.76 13.22
CA LEU A 51 7.91 -1.23 14.13
C LEU A 51 7.75 -2.76 14.07
N CYS A 52 7.70 -3.34 12.86
CA CYS A 52 7.56 -4.78 12.70
C CYS A 52 8.83 -5.52 13.10
N GLN A 53 10.02 -4.93 12.90
CA GLN A 53 11.28 -5.47 13.41
C GLN A 53 11.27 -5.52 14.95
N ASP A 54 10.91 -4.43 15.60
CA ASP A 54 10.89 -4.29 17.06
C ASP A 54 9.85 -5.25 17.69
N LEU A 55 8.66 -5.36 17.09
CA LEU A 55 7.58 -6.24 17.55
C LEU A 55 7.68 -7.69 17.05
N LYS A 56 8.66 -8.01 16.20
CA LYS A 56 8.85 -9.32 15.57
C LYS A 56 7.62 -9.82 14.80
N VAL A 57 6.93 -8.90 14.12
CA VAL A 57 5.77 -9.20 13.27
C VAL A 57 6.23 -9.51 11.85
N ARG A 58 5.62 -10.51 11.21
CA ARG A 58 5.91 -10.86 9.81
C ARG A 58 5.45 -9.74 8.89
N PHE A 59 6.41 -9.09 8.23
CA PHE A 59 6.20 -7.98 7.31
C PHE A 59 7.13 -8.11 6.10
N LYS A 60 6.66 -7.72 4.91
CA LYS A 60 7.46 -7.68 3.68
C LYS A 60 7.12 -6.47 2.81
N ARG A 61 8.14 -5.73 2.38
CA ARG A 61 8.06 -4.70 1.32
C ARG A 61 8.08 -5.38 -0.05
N ILE A 62 6.91 -5.74 -0.57
CA ILE A 62 6.80 -6.44 -1.87
C ILE A 62 6.32 -5.53 -2.99
N GLY A 63 6.03 -4.26 -2.68
CA GLY A 63 5.47 -3.32 -3.64
C GLY A 63 4.01 -3.63 -3.99
N SER A 64 3.47 -2.83 -4.92
CA SER A 64 2.12 -3.03 -5.47
C SER A 64 2.07 -2.57 -6.92
N LEU A 65 1.18 -3.18 -7.69
CA LEU A 65 0.88 -2.83 -9.07
C LEU A 65 -0.61 -2.48 -9.19
N VAL A 66 -0.91 -1.29 -9.73
CA VAL A 66 -2.25 -0.99 -10.25
C VAL A 66 -2.18 -1.15 -11.76
N VAL A 67 -2.81 -2.19 -12.29
CA VAL A 67 -2.74 -2.57 -13.70
C VAL A 67 -3.76 -1.82 -14.56
N GLY A 68 -3.38 -1.50 -15.79
CA GLY A 68 -4.24 -0.92 -16.82
C GLY A 68 -4.25 -1.77 -18.08
N LEU A 69 -5.43 -2.04 -18.61
CA LEU A 69 -5.66 -2.90 -19.79
C LEU A 69 -5.99 -2.07 -21.03
N ALA A 70 -6.62 -0.90 -20.84
CA ALA A 70 -7.06 -0.01 -21.90
C ALA A 70 -6.22 1.28 -21.96
N GLN A 71 -6.42 2.06 -23.03
CA GLN A 71 -5.75 3.36 -23.17
C GLN A 71 -6.29 4.37 -22.16
N GLU A 72 -7.58 4.30 -21.85
CA GLU A 72 -8.22 5.14 -20.83
C GLU A 72 -7.65 4.93 -19.42
N ASP A 73 -7.21 3.71 -19.08
CA ASP A 73 -6.61 3.40 -17.78
C ASP A 73 -5.30 4.17 -17.55
N PHE A 74 -4.57 4.48 -18.62
CA PHE A 74 -3.33 5.22 -18.53
C PHE A 74 -3.52 6.62 -17.94
N GLY A 75 -4.66 7.26 -18.22
CA GLY A 75 -5.05 8.54 -17.61
C GLY A 75 -5.20 8.40 -16.09
N LYS A 76 -5.94 7.39 -15.64
CA LYS A 76 -6.12 7.10 -14.20
C LYS A 76 -4.80 6.76 -13.51
N LEU A 77 -3.90 6.01 -14.15
CA LEU A 77 -2.58 5.71 -13.59
C LEU A 77 -1.74 6.97 -13.40
N LYS A 78 -1.82 7.94 -14.32
CA LYS A 78 -1.19 9.26 -14.16
C LYS A 78 -1.79 10.04 -13.00
N GLU A 79 -3.10 10.08 -12.88
CA GLU A 79 -3.78 10.76 -11.76
C GLU A 79 -3.37 10.17 -10.40
N LEU A 80 -3.33 8.84 -10.29
CA LEU A 80 -2.87 8.15 -9.07
C LEU A 80 -1.40 8.45 -8.78
N LYS A 81 -0.54 8.45 -9.80
CA LYS A 81 0.87 8.81 -9.65
C LYS A 81 1.01 10.24 -9.15
N GLU A 82 0.34 11.20 -9.78
CA GLU A 82 0.37 12.61 -9.39
C GLU A 82 -0.15 12.83 -7.96
N ASN A 83 -1.24 12.16 -7.57
CA ASN A 83 -1.74 12.20 -6.20
C ASN A 83 -0.70 11.64 -5.21
N GLY A 84 -0.07 10.51 -5.56
CA GLY A 84 0.99 9.92 -4.77
C GLY A 84 2.23 10.82 -4.62
N GLU A 85 2.64 11.49 -5.70
CA GLU A 85 3.76 12.44 -5.68
C GLU A 85 3.43 13.69 -4.85
N LYS A 86 2.20 14.22 -4.96
CA LYS A 86 1.71 15.32 -4.08
C LYS A 86 1.67 14.90 -2.61
N ASN A 87 1.41 13.63 -2.35
CA ASN A 87 1.51 13.01 -1.04
C ASN A 87 2.97 12.79 -0.57
N GLY A 88 3.97 13.03 -1.42
CA GLY A 88 5.39 12.85 -1.08
C GLY A 88 5.91 11.41 -1.22
N ILE A 89 5.16 10.52 -1.89
CA ILE A 89 5.64 9.17 -2.20
C ILE A 89 6.77 9.26 -3.22
N LYS A 90 7.88 8.62 -2.91
CA LYS A 90 9.04 8.52 -3.82
C LYS A 90 8.97 7.25 -4.66
N ASN A 91 9.61 7.28 -5.82
CA ASN A 91 9.81 6.10 -6.68
C ASN A 91 8.52 5.47 -7.20
N LEU A 92 7.44 6.26 -7.37
CA LEU A 92 6.27 5.83 -8.14
C LEU A 92 6.61 5.85 -9.63
N GLU A 93 6.32 4.77 -10.32
CA GLU A 93 6.65 4.62 -11.73
C GLU A 93 5.49 3.98 -12.49
N ILE A 94 5.12 4.55 -13.63
CA ILE A 94 4.25 3.83 -14.58
C ILE A 94 5.17 2.99 -15.46
N ILE A 95 5.06 1.67 -15.33
CA ILE A 95 5.86 0.69 -16.07
C ILE A 95 5.02 0.01 -17.16
N ALA A 96 5.68 -0.45 -18.21
CA ALA A 96 5.06 -1.10 -19.37
C ALA A 96 6.01 -2.13 -20.01
N GLY A 97 5.48 -2.92 -20.95
CA GLY A 97 6.25 -3.87 -21.76
C GLY A 97 7.03 -4.88 -20.92
N ASP A 98 8.23 -5.25 -21.36
CA ASP A 98 9.05 -6.30 -20.73
C ASP A 98 9.32 -6.06 -19.25
N LYS A 99 9.46 -4.80 -18.82
CA LYS A 99 9.72 -4.48 -17.41
C LYS A 99 8.57 -4.94 -16.52
N LEU A 100 7.32 -4.78 -16.98
CA LEU A 100 6.13 -5.18 -16.24
C LEU A 100 6.06 -6.71 -16.08
N PHE A 101 6.24 -7.45 -17.17
CA PHE A 101 6.17 -8.92 -17.13
C PHE A 101 7.42 -9.57 -16.51
N ARG A 102 8.57 -8.89 -16.48
CA ARG A 102 9.70 -9.31 -15.63
C ARG A 102 9.41 -9.19 -14.15
N LEU A 103 8.60 -8.20 -13.75
CA LEU A 103 8.23 -7.98 -12.36
C LEU A 103 7.13 -8.95 -11.90
N GLU A 104 6.10 -9.16 -12.73
CA GLU A 104 5.05 -10.15 -12.47
C GLU A 104 4.74 -10.93 -13.76
N PRO A 105 5.34 -12.12 -13.96
CA PRO A 105 5.18 -12.92 -15.17
C PRO A 105 3.76 -13.48 -15.36
N ASN A 106 2.97 -13.59 -14.29
CA ASN A 106 1.63 -14.19 -14.33
C ASN A 106 0.51 -13.17 -14.59
N LEU A 107 0.85 -11.91 -14.90
CA LEU A 107 -0.14 -10.92 -15.27
C LEU A 107 -0.95 -11.35 -16.48
N ASN A 108 -2.19 -10.85 -16.56
CA ASN A 108 -2.98 -10.96 -17.78
C ASN A 108 -2.12 -10.45 -18.97
N PRO A 109 -1.91 -11.25 -20.03
CA PRO A 109 -1.12 -10.85 -21.19
C PRO A 109 -1.61 -9.58 -21.90
N GLN A 110 -2.88 -9.21 -21.68
CA GLN A 110 -3.47 -7.97 -22.21
C GLN A 110 -3.09 -6.71 -21.41
N THR A 111 -2.35 -6.86 -20.30
CA THR A 111 -1.91 -5.73 -19.48
C THR A 111 -0.91 -4.87 -20.23
N LYS A 112 -1.21 -3.58 -20.35
CA LYS A 112 -0.38 -2.63 -21.11
C LYS A 112 0.54 -1.82 -20.22
N TYR A 113 0.01 -1.40 -19.07
CA TYR A 113 0.68 -0.49 -18.13
C TYR A 113 0.39 -0.91 -16.70
N ALA A 114 1.25 -0.51 -15.77
CA ALA A 114 0.92 -0.53 -14.36
C ALA A 114 1.57 0.62 -13.61
N LEU A 115 0.88 1.19 -12.62
CA LEU A 115 1.52 2.03 -11.62
C LEU A 115 2.19 1.12 -10.58
N TYR A 116 3.51 1.14 -10.54
CA TYR A 116 4.33 0.44 -9.57
C TYR A 116 4.67 1.34 -8.39
N ALA A 117 4.43 0.83 -7.19
CA ALA A 117 4.77 1.48 -5.93
C ALA A 117 5.60 0.54 -5.04
N PRO A 118 6.93 0.71 -4.96
CA PRO A 118 7.80 -0.18 -4.19
C PRO A 118 7.60 -0.07 -2.67
N SER A 119 7.00 1.04 -2.19
CA SER A 119 6.73 1.26 -0.76
C SER A 119 5.48 0.54 -0.26
N ALA A 120 4.72 -0.18 -1.08
CA ALA A 120 3.67 -1.04 -0.55
C ALA A 120 4.26 -2.31 0.10
N GLY A 121 3.53 -2.88 1.04
CA GLY A 121 3.94 -4.10 1.71
C GLY A 121 2.76 -4.93 2.22
N ILE A 122 3.09 -6.10 2.74
CA ILE A 122 2.14 -7.00 3.38
C ILE A 122 2.58 -7.29 4.82
N ILE A 123 1.61 -7.47 5.70
CA ILE A 123 1.79 -7.79 7.11
C ILE A 123 0.80 -8.90 7.51
N SER A 124 1.10 -9.63 8.58
CA SER A 124 0.09 -10.37 9.34
C SER A 124 -0.56 -9.41 10.33
N PRO A 125 -1.77 -8.89 10.05
CA PRO A 125 -2.44 -7.96 10.96
C PRO A 125 -2.97 -8.64 12.22
#